data_AF-A0A1V8M781-F1
#
_entry.id   AF-A0A1V8M781-F1
#
_cell.length_a   1.000
_cell.length_b   1.000
_cell.length_c   1.000
_cell.angle_alpha   90.00
_cell.angle_beta   90.00
_cell.angle_gamma   90.00
#
_symmetry.space_group_name_H-M   'P 1'
#
loop_
_entity.id
_entity.type
_entity.pdbx_description
1 polymer ?
#
loop_
_entity_poly.entity_id
_entity_poly.type
_entity_poly.pdbx_seq_one_letter_code
_entity_poly.pdbx_strand_id
1 'polypeptide(L)'
;MKTFIKITEIWIPNKQRTHLELADGIYGKFKEFGEISARKQFAYQQGLPGNVWAAGHPIIITELESPYYERTEAAQKAGLTCAIGMPVMAGEFLMAVIVFLCGGDENHMGAIEVWANTPEHNNELNVIDGYYGTLDYFEKISRKTTLLKGSGLPGIVWEKECPIIMEDIGNSPVFIRSRDAKKAEITKGIGIPVAIHQEQVYIMTFLSAKSTPIAKRMQIWLPDKEHKKLLCQTAYGKENNALASIFESKTIAKGEGSVGRAWLTGVPVIGKSNINGATSDPAAISSLLAVPVIDKGALTAVVTFLF
;
A
#
# COMPACT_ATOMS: atom_id res chain seq x y z
N MET A 1 14.71 6.82 11.59
CA MET A 1 14.57 6.78 10.11
C MET A 1 13.19 7.31 9.77
N LYS A 2 13.08 8.29 8.86
CA LYS A 2 11.79 8.85 8.43
C LYS A 2 11.25 7.99 7.25
N THR A 3 10.02 7.51 7.34
CA THR A 3 9.34 6.83 6.23
C THR A 3 8.76 7.85 5.26
N PHE A 4 8.59 7.45 3.99
CA PHE A 4 7.95 8.30 2.98
C PHE A 4 6.48 8.59 3.32
N ILE A 5 5.73 7.55 3.68
CA ILE A 5 4.36 7.68 4.21
C ILE A 5 4.43 8.29 5.61
N LYS A 6 3.68 9.37 5.81
CA LYS A 6 3.61 10.13 7.07
C LYS A 6 2.37 9.85 7.87
N ILE A 7 1.24 9.68 7.17
CA ILE A 7 -0.05 9.36 7.76
C ILE A 7 -0.69 8.23 6.97
N THR A 8 -1.34 7.31 7.68
CA THR A 8 -2.20 6.29 7.09
C THR A 8 -3.57 6.38 7.74
N GLU A 9 -4.64 6.34 6.97
CA GLU A 9 -6.02 6.35 7.47
C GLU A 9 -6.79 5.17 6.87
N ILE A 10 -7.74 4.63 7.63
CA ILE A 10 -8.69 3.62 7.16
C ILE A 10 -10.08 4.24 7.23
N TRP A 11 -10.75 4.32 6.09
CA TRP A 11 -12.11 4.82 5.94
C TRP A 11 -13.03 3.65 5.58
N ILE A 12 -14.12 3.43 6.33
CA ILE A 12 -15.05 2.32 6.09
C ILE A 12 -16.46 2.85 5.78
N PRO A 13 -17.26 2.14 4.97
CA PRO A 13 -18.66 2.46 4.81
C PRO A 13 -19.39 2.42 6.15
N ASN A 14 -20.20 3.45 6.43
CA ASN A 14 -21.10 3.44 7.58
C ASN A 14 -22.17 2.35 7.44
N LYS A 15 -22.98 2.15 8.49
CA LYS A 15 -24.00 1.08 8.52
C LYS A 15 -25.01 1.19 7.35
N GLN A 16 -25.33 2.41 6.94
CA GLN A 16 -26.25 2.68 5.83
C GLN A 16 -25.57 2.63 4.45
N ARG A 17 -24.23 2.48 4.41
CA ARG A 17 -23.39 2.54 3.21
C ARG A 17 -23.64 3.78 2.35
N THR A 18 -23.85 4.92 2.98
CA THR A 18 -24.05 6.22 2.30
C THR A 18 -22.81 7.12 2.38
N HIS A 19 -22.00 6.93 3.43
CA HIS A 19 -20.80 7.70 3.68
C HIS A 19 -19.68 6.79 4.16
N LEU A 20 -18.44 7.25 3.98
CA LEU A 20 -17.26 6.70 4.61
C LEU A 20 -16.97 7.44 5.91
N GLU A 21 -16.66 6.69 6.95
CA GLU A 21 -16.28 7.18 8.28
C GLU A 21 -14.85 6.72 8.61
N LEU A 22 -14.12 7.55 9.36
CA LEU A 22 -12.77 7.20 9.81
C LEU A 22 -12.86 6.06 10.83
N ALA A 23 -12.29 4.90 10.50
CA ALA A 23 -12.21 3.76 11.39
C ALA A 23 -10.97 3.80 12.27
N ASP A 24 -9.81 4.13 11.69
CA ASP A 24 -8.53 4.17 12.40
C ASP A 24 -7.48 4.98 11.61
N GLY A 25 -6.39 5.39 12.26
CA GLY A 25 -5.30 6.12 11.61
C GLY A 25 -3.97 6.13 12.36
N ILE A 26 -2.87 6.11 11.61
CA ILE A 26 -1.50 6.30 12.11
C ILE A 26 -1.09 7.73 11.79
N TYR A 27 -1.12 8.61 12.80
CA TYR A 27 -0.81 10.04 12.64
C TYR A 27 0.58 10.45 13.13
N GLY A 28 1.21 9.65 14.00
CA GLY A 28 2.49 10.02 14.61
C GLY A 28 2.46 11.40 15.27
N LYS A 29 3.27 12.33 14.76
CA LYS A 29 3.31 13.73 15.24
C LYS A 29 2.15 14.61 14.73
N PHE A 30 1.41 14.18 13.72
CA PHE A 30 0.36 14.95 13.04
C PHE A 30 -1.01 14.81 13.72
N LYS A 31 -1.05 14.93 15.06
CA LYS A 31 -2.28 14.69 15.84
C LYS A 31 -3.42 15.64 15.48
N GLU A 32 -3.11 16.92 15.26
CA GLU A 32 -4.11 17.92 14.83
C GLU A 32 -4.78 17.54 13.50
N PHE A 33 -4.01 16.99 12.56
CA PHE A 33 -4.57 16.49 11.29
C PHE A 33 -5.54 15.33 11.55
N GLY A 34 -5.19 14.43 12.46
CA GLY A 34 -6.07 13.31 12.85
C GLY A 34 -7.37 13.76 13.52
N GLU A 35 -7.34 14.79 14.36
CA GLU A 35 -8.56 15.37 14.94
C GLU A 35 -9.48 15.99 13.88
N ILE A 36 -8.90 16.59 12.83
CA ILE A 36 -9.66 17.11 11.68
C ILE A 36 -10.27 15.94 10.90
N SER A 37 -9.49 14.90 10.59
CA SER A 37 -9.99 13.71 9.90
C SER A 37 -11.09 13.00 10.68
N ALA A 38 -10.99 12.89 12.01
CA ALA A 38 -12.02 12.23 12.83
C ALA A 38 -13.40 12.91 12.79
N ARG A 39 -13.47 14.19 12.38
CA ARG A 39 -14.71 14.94 12.20
C ARG A 39 -15.25 14.92 10.77
N LYS A 40 -14.56 14.27 9.85
CA LYS A 40 -14.95 14.18 8.45
C LYS A 40 -15.73 12.90 8.17
N GLN A 41 -16.62 13.00 7.21
CA GLN A 41 -17.25 11.90 6.52
C GLN A 41 -17.24 12.22 5.02
N PHE A 42 -17.17 11.19 4.19
CA PHE A 42 -17.12 11.36 2.74
C PHE A 42 -18.25 10.57 2.09
N ALA A 43 -19.17 11.26 1.42
CA ALA A 43 -20.15 10.62 0.56
C ALA A 43 -19.48 10.00 -0.68
N TYR A 44 -20.26 9.26 -1.47
CA TYR A 44 -19.83 8.76 -2.78
C TYR A 44 -19.36 9.93 -3.67
N GLN A 45 -18.23 9.79 -4.36
CA GLN A 45 -17.56 10.84 -5.17
C GLN A 45 -17.11 12.09 -4.42
N GLN A 46 -17.16 12.09 -3.09
CA GLN A 46 -16.75 13.23 -2.27
C GLN A 46 -15.33 13.06 -1.72
N GLY A 47 -14.47 14.05 -1.97
CA GLY A 47 -13.07 14.01 -1.52
C GLY A 47 -12.31 12.79 -2.04
N LEU A 48 -11.07 12.58 -1.58
CA LEU A 48 -10.29 11.43 -2.03
C LEU A 48 -10.95 10.08 -1.66
N PRO A 49 -11.40 9.83 -0.41
CA PRO A 49 -12.00 8.54 -0.08
C PRO A 49 -13.28 8.23 -0.89
N GLY A 50 -14.16 9.21 -1.08
CA GLY A 50 -15.39 9.03 -1.85
C GLY A 50 -15.14 8.84 -3.35
N ASN A 51 -14.12 9.51 -3.91
CA ASN A 51 -13.73 9.29 -5.31
C ASN A 51 -13.13 7.89 -5.52
N VAL A 52 -12.33 7.39 -4.58
CA VAL A 52 -11.83 6.00 -4.64
C VAL A 52 -12.97 4.99 -4.52
N TRP A 53 -13.94 5.26 -3.65
CA TRP A 53 -15.15 4.44 -3.56
C TRP A 53 -15.88 4.39 -4.90
N ALA A 54 -16.01 5.53 -5.58
CA ALA A 54 -16.70 5.60 -6.86
C ALA A 54 -15.93 4.95 -8.01
N ALA A 55 -14.61 5.08 -8.01
CA ALA A 55 -13.76 4.53 -9.06
C ALA A 55 -13.55 3.01 -8.92
N GLY A 56 -13.55 2.49 -7.69
CA GLY A 56 -13.25 1.08 -7.42
C GLY A 56 -11.78 0.69 -7.67
N HIS A 57 -10.91 1.67 -7.94
CA HIS A 57 -9.47 1.48 -8.15
C HIS A 57 -8.65 2.58 -7.44
N PRO A 58 -7.32 2.42 -7.29
CA PRO A 58 -6.47 3.44 -6.68
C PRO A 58 -6.55 4.80 -7.39
N ILE A 59 -6.41 5.88 -6.62
CA ILE A 59 -6.31 7.26 -7.10
C ILE A 59 -5.15 7.95 -6.38
N ILE A 60 -4.30 8.67 -7.12
CA ILE A 60 -3.21 9.48 -6.56
C ILE A 60 -3.54 10.96 -6.78
N ILE A 61 -3.34 11.76 -5.72
CA ILE A 61 -3.36 13.22 -5.77
C ILE A 61 -1.93 13.68 -5.50
N THR A 62 -1.26 14.21 -6.53
CA THR A 62 0.13 14.68 -6.48
C THR A 62 0.27 16.08 -5.89
N GLU A 63 -0.82 16.83 -5.80
CA GLU A 63 -0.88 18.19 -5.26
C GLU A 63 -2.09 18.34 -4.33
N LEU A 64 -1.83 18.49 -3.03
CA LEU A 64 -2.89 18.68 -2.02
C LEU A 64 -3.37 20.13 -1.91
N GLU A 65 -2.88 21.03 -2.76
CA GLU A 65 -3.24 22.46 -2.79
C GLU A 65 -4.48 22.76 -3.65
N SER A 66 -5.26 21.72 -3.96
CA SER A 66 -6.47 21.84 -4.78
C SER A 66 -7.65 22.38 -3.95
N PRO A 67 -8.47 23.29 -4.50
CA PRO A 67 -9.72 23.71 -3.84
C PRO A 67 -10.71 22.54 -3.66
N TYR A 68 -10.52 21.44 -4.39
CA TYR A 68 -11.33 20.23 -4.29
C TYR A 68 -10.81 19.25 -3.22
N TYR A 69 -9.67 19.53 -2.61
CA TYR A 69 -9.17 18.74 -1.48
C TYR A 69 -9.70 19.31 -0.17
N GLU A 70 -10.64 18.61 0.45
CA GLU A 70 -11.37 19.11 1.63
C GLU A 70 -10.53 19.37 2.90
N ARG A 71 -9.24 19.04 2.87
CA ARG A 71 -8.31 19.14 4.02
C ARG A 71 -7.03 19.90 3.64
N THR A 72 -7.08 20.77 2.62
CA THR A 72 -5.91 21.51 2.08
C THR A 72 -5.13 22.27 3.15
N GLU A 73 -5.79 23.14 3.92
CA GLU A 73 -5.10 23.95 4.95
C GLU A 73 -4.39 23.08 6.00
N ALA A 74 -5.05 22.01 6.44
CA ALA A 74 -4.49 21.06 7.40
C ALA A 74 -3.30 20.29 6.83
N ALA A 75 -3.39 19.87 5.56
CA ALA A 75 -2.31 19.18 4.86
C ALA A 75 -1.10 20.10 4.65
N GLN A 76 -1.32 21.35 4.24
CA GLN A 76 -0.26 22.37 4.11
C GLN A 76 0.43 22.62 5.45
N LYS A 77 -0.33 22.84 6.53
CA LYS A 77 0.24 23.01 7.89
C LYS A 77 1.06 21.79 8.33
N ALA A 78 0.64 20.59 7.93
CA ALA A 78 1.36 19.35 8.19
C ALA A 78 2.53 19.08 7.23
N GLY A 79 2.71 19.89 6.17
CA GLY A 79 3.71 19.69 5.13
C GLY A 79 3.48 18.44 4.27
N LEU A 80 2.23 17.98 4.18
CA LEU A 80 1.83 16.87 3.31
C LEU A 80 1.68 17.39 1.88
N THR A 81 2.22 16.66 0.92
CA THR A 81 2.31 17.10 -0.48
C THR A 81 1.50 16.21 -1.42
N CYS A 82 1.33 14.93 -1.09
CA CYS A 82 0.52 14.01 -1.89
C CYS A 82 -0.31 13.07 -1.02
N ALA A 83 -1.40 12.56 -1.61
CA ALA A 83 -2.25 11.55 -1.02
C ALA A 83 -2.54 10.44 -2.02
N ILE A 84 -2.60 9.21 -1.52
CA ILE A 84 -2.95 8.04 -2.31
C ILE A 84 -4.11 7.35 -1.62
N GLY A 85 -5.19 7.13 -2.35
CA GLY A 85 -6.31 6.33 -1.88
C GLY A 85 -6.31 4.97 -2.58
N MET A 86 -6.39 3.90 -1.79
CA MET A 86 -6.39 2.52 -2.26
C MET A 86 -7.66 1.82 -1.74
N PRO A 87 -8.53 1.33 -2.63
CA PRO A 87 -9.71 0.59 -2.20
C PRO A 87 -9.32 -0.82 -1.73
N VAL A 88 -10.10 -1.36 -0.80
CA VAL A 88 -10.13 -2.79 -0.49
C VAL A 88 -11.51 -3.29 -0.88
N MET A 89 -11.55 -4.14 -1.89
CA MET A 89 -12.78 -4.62 -2.53
C MET A 89 -13.02 -6.09 -2.19
N ALA A 90 -14.29 -6.48 -2.07
CA ALA A 90 -14.74 -7.86 -2.04
C ALA A 90 -15.78 -8.05 -3.16
N GLY A 91 -15.31 -8.41 -4.35
CA GLY A 91 -16.11 -8.30 -5.57
C GLY A 91 -16.45 -6.83 -5.83
N GLU A 92 -17.73 -6.51 -5.99
CA GLU A 92 -18.20 -5.13 -6.20
C GLU A 92 -18.39 -4.33 -4.90
N PHE A 93 -18.21 -4.96 -3.74
CA PHE A 93 -18.42 -4.31 -2.46
C PHE A 93 -17.13 -3.67 -1.95
N LEU A 94 -17.16 -2.36 -1.75
CA LEU A 94 -16.12 -1.66 -0.99
C LEU A 94 -16.16 -2.09 0.47
N MET A 95 -15.03 -2.59 0.97
CA MET A 95 -14.80 -2.92 2.37
C MET A 95 -14.20 -1.74 3.14
N ALA A 96 -13.22 -1.06 2.53
CA ALA A 96 -12.58 0.13 3.07
C ALA A 96 -11.83 0.92 1.98
N VAL A 97 -11.49 2.17 2.26
CA VAL A 97 -10.47 2.93 1.56
C VAL A 97 -9.31 3.18 2.52
N ILE A 98 -8.11 2.78 2.12
CA ILE A 98 -6.88 3.15 2.81
C ILE A 98 -6.36 4.44 2.17
N VAL A 99 -6.10 5.46 2.97
CA VAL A 99 -5.46 6.69 2.51
C VAL A 99 -4.05 6.77 3.07
N PHE A 100 -3.06 6.89 2.20
CA PHE A 100 -1.69 7.21 2.54
C PHE A 100 -1.45 8.69 2.25
N LEU A 101 -0.99 9.47 3.22
CA LEU A 101 -0.52 10.83 3.00
C LEU A 101 1.00 10.88 3.16
N CYS A 102 1.66 11.49 2.20
CA CYS A 102 3.10 11.60 2.13
C CYS A 102 3.50 13.07 2.00
N GLY A 103 4.74 13.40 2.36
CA GLY A 103 5.27 14.76 2.27
C GLY A 103 6.33 15.06 3.33
N GLY A 104 6.76 16.32 3.43
CA GLY A 104 7.54 16.81 4.58
C GLY A 104 9.06 16.64 4.49
N ASP A 105 9.64 16.81 3.28
CA ASP A 105 11.03 17.21 2.97
C ASP A 105 11.22 17.15 1.44
N GLU A 106 11.96 18.09 0.83
CA GLU A 106 12.21 18.19 -0.64
C GLU A 106 13.03 17.01 -1.21
N ASN A 107 13.58 16.13 -0.37
CA ASN A 107 14.50 15.06 -0.76
C ASN A 107 13.88 13.65 -0.67
N HIS A 108 12.55 13.52 -0.72
CA HIS A 108 11.92 12.21 -0.66
C HIS A 108 12.12 11.44 -1.98
N MET A 109 12.84 10.32 -1.90
CA MET A 109 13.07 9.41 -3.02
C MET A 109 12.22 8.13 -2.86
N GLY A 110 11.40 7.83 -3.85
CA GLY A 110 10.52 6.67 -3.85
C GLY A 110 9.44 6.84 -4.90
N ALA A 111 8.79 5.74 -5.25
CA ALA A 111 7.70 5.79 -6.22
C ALA A 111 6.52 4.96 -5.73
N ILE A 112 5.32 5.48 -5.91
CA ILE A 112 4.08 4.73 -5.80
C ILE A 112 3.43 4.78 -7.17
N GLU A 113 3.19 3.63 -7.78
CA GLU A 113 2.69 3.54 -9.15
C GLU A 113 1.39 2.73 -9.17
N VAL A 114 0.46 3.12 -10.03
CA VAL A 114 -0.76 2.36 -10.35
C VAL A 114 -0.61 1.86 -11.77
N TRP A 115 -0.54 0.54 -11.90
CA TRP A 115 -0.45 -0.17 -13.17
C TRP A 115 -1.81 -0.75 -13.52
N ALA A 116 -2.24 -0.58 -14.76
CA ALA A 116 -3.45 -1.21 -15.26
C ALA A 116 -3.29 -1.64 -16.72
N ASN A 117 -4.05 -2.66 -17.11
CA ASN A 117 -4.34 -2.92 -18.52
C ASN A 117 -5.48 -2.01 -18.99
N THR A 118 -5.70 -1.98 -20.30
CA THR A 118 -6.93 -1.42 -20.87
C THR A 118 -7.73 -2.54 -21.52
N PRO A 119 -9.05 -2.37 -21.71
CA PRO A 119 -9.86 -3.36 -22.42
C PRO A 119 -9.32 -3.69 -23.82
N GLU A 120 -8.72 -2.72 -24.51
CA GLU A 120 -8.14 -2.88 -25.85
C GLU A 120 -6.79 -3.61 -25.84
N HIS A 121 -6.03 -3.47 -24.76
CA HIS A 121 -4.70 -4.06 -24.58
C HIS A 121 -4.67 -4.93 -23.32
N ASN A 122 -5.46 -5.99 -23.32
CA ASN A 122 -5.70 -6.83 -22.14
C ASN A 122 -4.51 -7.71 -21.70
N ASN A 123 -3.38 -7.70 -22.43
CA ASN A 123 -2.17 -8.47 -22.14
C ASN A 123 -0.99 -7.60 -21.66
N GLU A 124 -1.21 -6.30 -21.51
CA GLU A 124 -0.18 -5.32 -21.21
C GLU A 124 -0.58 -4.47 -19.99
N LEU A 125 0.41 -4.10 -19.18
CA LEU A 125 0.28 -3.13 -18.10
C LEU A 125 1.03 -1.85 -18.44
N ASN A 126 0.38 -0.73 -18.18
CA ASN A 126 0.96 0.60 -18.27
C ASN A 126 0.71 1.36 -16.96
N VAL A 127 1.58 2.32 -16.64
CA VAL A 127 1.33 3.25 -15.53
C VAL A 127 0.18 4.17 -15.93
N ILE A 128 -0.94 4.08 -15.21
CA ILE A 128 -2.07 4.99 -15.39
C ILE A 128 -1.99 6.18 -14.43
N ASP A 129 -1.33 6.00 -13.28
CA ASP A 129 -1.14 7.04 -12.28
C ASP A 129 0.13 6.75 -11.45
N GLY A 130 0.71 7.77 -10.84
CA GLY A 130 1.91 7.58 -10.03
C GLY A 130 2.44 8.85 -9.39
N TYR A 131 3.09 8.67 -8.24
CA TYR A 131 3.86 9.71 -7.56
C TYR A 131 5.31 9.25 -7.41
N TYR A 132 6.26 10.09 -7.82
CA TYR A 132 7.68 9.73 -7.93
C TYR A 132 8.62 10.57 -7.05
N GLY A 133 8.08 11.46 -6.21
CA GLY A 133 8.89 12.38 -5.42
C GLY A 133 9.80 13.21 -6.34
N THR A 134 11.11 13.15 -6.11
CA THR A 134 12.12 13.81 -6.95
C THR A 134 12.68 12.94 -8.09
N LEU A 135 12.10 11.77 -8.35
CA LEU A 135 12.61 10.79 -9.31
C LEU A 135 12.10 11.03 -10.75
N ASP A 136 12.18 12.26 -11.25
CA ASP A 136 11.64 12.67 -12.56
C ASP A 136 12.10 11.80 -13.73
N TYR A 137 13.38 11.39 -13.72
CA TYR A 137 13.92 10.53 -14.75
C TYR A 137 13.29 9.14 -14.70
N PHE A 138 13.13 8.57 -13.51
CA PHE A 138 12.52 7.26 -13.33
C PHE A 138 11.02 7.30 -13.69
N GLU A 139 10.32 8.39 -13.37
CA GLU A 139 8.95 8.63 -13.80
C GLU A 139 8.81 8.57 -15.32
N LYS A 140 9.66 9.31 -16.06
CA LYS A 140 9.65 9.33 -17.52
C LYS A 140 9.85 7.95 -18.13
N ILE A 141 10.72 7.12 -17.53
CA ILE A 141 10.91 5.74 -17.96
C ILE A 141 9.68 4.90 -17.63
N SER A 142 9.17 5.02 -16.41
CA SER A 142 8.02 4.23 -15.95
C SER A 142 6.77 4.46 -16.80
N ARG A 143 6.44 5.72 -17.11
CA ARG A 143 5.29 6.10 -17.96
C ARG A 143 5.42 5.67 -19.42
N LYS A 144 6.63 5.35 -19.90
CA LYS A 144 6.89 4.83 -21.25
C LYS A 144 7.06 3.32 -21.30
N THR A 145 7.04 2.66 -20.14
CA THR A 145 7.27 1.23 -20.05
C THR A 145 5.94 0.49 -20.12
N THR A 146 5.86 -0.44 -21.06
CA THR A 146 4.78 -1.42 -21.13
C THR A 146 5.29 -2.76 -20.62
N LEU A 147 4.53 -3.40 -19.74
CA LEU A 147 4.92 -4.67 -19.11
C LEU A 147 3.92 -5.77 -19.47
N LEU A 148 4.43 -6.92 -19.89
CA LEU A 148 3.61 -8.12 -20.09
C LEU A 148 3.33 -8.81 -18.75
N LYS A 149 2.27 -9.60 -18.70
CA LYS A 149 2.02 -10.55 -17.60
C LYS A 149 3.25 -11.42 -17.38
N GLY A 150 3.64 -11.58 -16.11
CA GLY A 150 4.86 -12.27 -15.68
C GLY A 150 6.16 -11.44 -15.71
N SER A 151 6.12 -10.20 -16.21
CA SER A 151 7.32 -9.38 -16.40
C SER A 151 7.42 -8.17 -15.46
N GLY A 152 8.60 -7.97 -14.86
CA GLY A 152 8.78 -6.95 -13.83
C GLY A 152 7.92 -7.20 -12.59
N LEU A 153 8.00 -6.29 -11.61
CA LEU A 153 7.22 -6.43 -10.37
C LEU A 153 5.69 -6.50 -10.62
N PRO A 154 5.05 -5.55 -11.32
CA PRO A 154 3.60 -5.59 -11.49
C PRO A 154 3.15 -6.73 -12.42
N GLY A 155 3.92 -7.10 -13.44
CA GLY A 155 3.58 -8.25 -14.29
C GLY A 155 3.63 -9.57 -13.52
N ILE A 156 4.58 -9.77 -12.61
CA ILE A 156 4.61 -10.97 -11.75
C ILE A 156 3.41 -10.97 -10.79
N VAL A 157 3.05 -9.83 -10.20
CA VAL A 157 1.83 -9.73 -9.36
C VAL A 157 0.60 -10.12 -10.16
N TRP A 158 0.51 -9.69 -11.41
CA TRP A 158 -0.59 -10.06 -12.30
C TRP A 158 -0.60 -11.55 -12.62
N GLU A 159 0.57 -12.15 -12.87
CA GLU A 159 0.68 -13.59 -13.16
C GLU A 159 0.28 -14.45 -11.95
N LYS A 160 0.73 -14.07 -10.75
CA LYS A 160 0.52 -14.85 -9.53
C LYS A 160 -0.80 -14.55 -8.83
N GLU A 161 -1.47 -13.46 -9.19
CA GLU A 161 -2.67 -12.95 -8.51
C GLU A 161 -2.46 -12.81 -6.98
N CYS A 162 -1.21 -12.50 -6.60
CA CYS A 162 -0.75 -12.42 -5.22
C CYS A 162 0.21 -11.23 -5.06
N PRO A 163 0.30 -10.63 -3.87
CA PRO A 163 1.34 -9.65 -3.58
C PRO A 163 2.73 -10.23 -3.76
N ILE A 164 3.67 -9.41 -4.23
CA ILE A 164 5.06 -9.80 -4.43
C ILE A 164 5.95 -8.75 -3.81
N ILE A 165 6.89 -9.18 -2.95
CA ILE A 165 8.02 -8.35 -2.52
C ILE A 165 9.20 -8.68 -3.44
N MET A 166 9.83 -7.65 -4.01
CA MET A 166 11.04 -7.77 -4.80
C MET A 166 12.16 -6.98 -4.12
N GLU A 167 13.28 -7.67 -3.93
CA GLU A 167 14.51 -7.09 -3.39
C GLU A 167 15.56 -6.92 -4.48
N ASP A 168 16.54 -6.07 -4.16
CA ASP A 168 17.67 -5.77 -5.04
C ASP A 168 17.22 -5.36 -6.46
N ILE A 169 16.16 -4.54 -6.52
CA ILE A 169 15.50 -4.13 -7.77
C ILE A 169 16.52 -3.56 -8.77
N GLY A 170 17.50 -2.79 -8.28
CA GLY A 170 18.54 -2.20 -9.11
C GLY A 170 19.46 -3.21 -9.82
N ASN A 171 19.54 -4.46 -9.36
CA ASN A 171 20.33 -5.53 -9.97
C ASN A 171 19.48 -6.72 -10.43
N SER A 172 18.16 -6.70 -10.21
CA SER A 172 17.27 -7.80 -10.60
C SER A 172 17.14 -7.92 -12.12
N PRO A 173 17.45 -9.07 -12.72
CA PRO A 173 17.29 -9.28 -14.17
C PRO A 173 15.82 -9.36 -14.57
N VAL A 174 14.92 -9.68 -13.64
CA VAL A 174 13.47 -9.79 -13.90
C VAL A 174 12.80 -8.41 -13.85
N PHE A 175 13.42 -7.42 -13.21
CA PHE A 175 12.94 -6.05 -13.21
C PHE A 175 13.48 -5.30 -14.43
N ILE A 176 12.66 -5.17 -15.48
CA ILE A 176 13.06 -4.57 -16.76
C ILE A 176 13.70 -3.17 -16.60
N ARG A 177 13.20 -2.37 -15.64
CA ARG A 177 13.69 -1.02 -15.35
C ARG A 177 14.85 -0.99 -14.34
N SER A 178 15.58 -2.10 -14.14
CA SER A 178 16.56 -2.26 -13.05
C SER A 178 17.69 -1.25 -13.10
N ARG A 179 18.23 -0.98 -14.29
CA ARG A 179 19.30 0.02 -14.48
C ARG A 179 18.87 1.41 -14.04
N ASP A 180 17.65 1.82 -14.36
CA ASP A 180 17.14 3.15 -14.02
C ASP A 180 16.68 3.22 -12.56
N ALA A 181 16.11 2.13 -12.03
CA ALA A 181 15.86 1.96 -10.60
C ALA A 181 17.16 2.08 -9.78
N LYS A 182 18.27 1.50 -10.27
CA LYS A 182 19.59 1.62 -9.64
C LYS A 182 20.09 3.05 -9.58
N LYS A 183 19.95 3.82 -10.67
CA LYS A 183 20.29 5.25 -10.71
C LYS A 183 19.42 6.07 -9.74
N ALA A 184 18.16 5.68 -9.58
CA ALA A 184 17.21 6.27 -8.64
C ALA A 184 17.34 5.72 -7.20
N GLU A 185 18.36 4.90 -6.93
CA GLU A 185 18.58 4.22 -5.64
C GLU A 185 17.38 3.41 -5.11
N ILE A 186 16.49 2.99 -6.01
CA ILE A 186 15.39 2.08 -5.70
C ILE A 186 15.98 0.69 -5.55
N THR A 187 15.92 0.20 -4.32
CA THR A 187 16.41 -1.12 -3.94
C THR A 187 15.27 -2.10 -3.65
N LYS A 188 14.12 -1.48 -3.35
CA LYS A 188 12.92 -1.91 -2.66
C LYS A 188 11.63 -2.01 -3.44
N GLY A 189 10.85 -3.09 -3.44
CA GLY A 189 9.49 -2.98 -3.97
C GLY A 189 8.51 -3.99 -3.40
N ILE A 190 7.26 -3.55 -3.23
CA ILE A 190 6.12 -4.46 -3.10
C ILE A 190 5.09 -4.10 -4.17
N GLY A 191 4.55 -5.10 -4.83
CA GLY A 191 3.39 -4.96 -5.70
C GLY A 191 2.19 -5.68 -5.08
N ILE A 192 1.02 -5.06 -5.16
CA ILE A 192 -0.22 -5.57 -4.56
C ILE A 192 -1.30 -5.54 -5.64
N PRO A 193 -2.00 -6.65 -5.92
CA PRO A 193 -3.21 -6.60 -6.74
C PRO A 193 -4.31 -5.95 -5.91
N VAL A 194 -4.89 -4.86 -6.42
CA VAL A 194 -5.83 -4.03 -5.65
C VAL A 194 -7.28 -4.26 -6.07
N ALA A 195 -7.52 -4.32 -7.38
CA ALA A 195 -8.87 -4.47 -7.91
C ALA A 195 -8.84 -5.20 -9.25
N ILE A 196 -9.92 -5.93 -9.51
CA ILE A 196 -10.23 -6.49 -10.82
C ILE A 196 -11.69 -6.13 -11.10
N HIS A 197 -11.94 -5.39 -12.17
CA HIS A 197 -13.28 -5.01 -12.61
C HIS A 197 -13.40 -5.21 -14.11
N GLN A 198 -14.37 -6.01 -14.57
CA GLN A 198 -14.63 -6.24 -16.01
C GLN A 198 -13.34 -6.54 -16.82
N GLU A 199 -12.51 -7.47 -16.33
CA GLU A 199 -11.21 -7.87 -16.93
C GLU A 199 -10.10 -6.80 -16.87
N GLN A 200 -10.39 -5.61 -16.36
CA GLN A 200 -9.38 -4.61 -16.04
C GLN A 200 -8.75 -4.91 -14.67
N VAL A 201 -7.44 -5.02 -14.64
CA VAL A 201 -6.64 -5.26 -13.43
C VAL A 201 -5.96 -3.98 -12.98
N TYR A 202 -5.92 -3.77 -11.67
CA TYR A 202 -5.20 -2.65 -11.05
C TYR A 202 -4.18 -3.21 -10.06
N ILE A 203 -2.92 -2.83 -10.27
CA ILE A 203 -1.80 -3.26 -9.45
C ILE A 203 -1.10 -2.02 -8.92
N MET A 204 -0.98 -1.94 -7.60
CA MET A 204 -0.29 -0.86 -6.93
C MET A 204 1.11 -1.31 -6.55
N THR A 205 2.13 -0.56 -6.95
CA THR A 205 3.53 -0.80 -6.54
C THR A 205 4.00 0.29 -5.60
N PHE A 206 4.72 -0.10 -4.55
CA PHE A 206 5.41 0.79 -3.63
C PHE A 206 6.91 0.51 -3.72
N LEU A 207 7.65 1.47 -4.27
CA LEU A 207 9.07 1.38 -4.54
C LEU A 207 9.84 2.24 -3.53
N SER A 208 10.72 1.59 -2.76
CA SER A 208 11.52 2.24 -1.71
C SER A 208 12.92 2.56 -2.21
N ALA A 209 13.31 3.82 -2.09
CA ALA A 209 14.72 4.21 -2.16
C ALA A 209 15.42 3.90 -0.83
N LYS A 210 16.76 3.76 -0.86
CA LYS A 210 17.57 3.42 0.31
C LYS A 210 17.43 4.42 1.47
N SER A 211 17.29 5.71 1.16
CA SER A 211 17.23 6.81 2.13
C SER A 211 15.84 7.04 2.73
N THR A 212 14.79 6.73 1.97
CA THR A 212 13.38 7.03 2.30
C THR A 212 12.49 5.82 2.04
N PRO A 213 12.52 4.81 2.92
CA PRO A 213 11.71 3.61 2.74
C PRO A 213 10.22 3.93 2.92
N ILE A 214 9.38 3.21 2.18
CA ILE A 214 7.91 3.29 2.29
C ILE A 214 7.46 2.85 3.69
N ALA A 215 7.99 1.72 4.15
CA ALA A 215 7.81 1.20 5.49
C ALA A 215 9.15 0.61 5.98
N LYS A 216 9.35 0.53 7.29
CA LYS A 216 10.57 -0.07 7.87
C LYS A 216 10.64 -1.58 7.61
N ARG A 217 9.47 -2.20 7.49
CA ARG A 217 9.30 -3.63 7.20
C ARG A 217 8.00 -3.87 6.45
N MET A 218 8.03 -4.83 5.53
CA MET A 218 6.86 -5.32 4.81
C MET A 218 6.83 -6.84 4.91
N GLN A 219 5.64 -7.41 5.04
CA GLN A 219 5.46 -8.87 5.09
C GLN A 219 4.24 -9.28 4.26
N ILE A 220 4.27 -10.50 3.73
CA ILE A 220 3.16 -11.13 3.04
C ILE A 220 2.79 -12.40 3.79
N TRP A 221 1.53 -12.49 4.19
CA TRP A 221 0.94 -13.63 4.86
C TRP A 221 -0.05 -14.30 3.93
N LEU A 222 0.16 -15.58 3.61
CA LEU A 222 -0.74 -16.34 2.74
C LEU A 222 -1.55 -17.35 3.54
N PRO A 223 -2.81 -17.64 3.17
CA PRO A 223 -3.54 -18.76 3.73
C PRO A 223 -2.84 -20.09 3.39
N ASP A 224 -2.90 -21.03 4.32
CA ASP A 224 -2.56 -22.42 4.02
C ASP A 224 -3.60 -23.06 3.08
N LYS A 225 -3.30 -24.26 2.59
CA LYS A 225 -4.18 -24.98 1.63
C LYS A 225 -5.60 -25.22 2.19
N GLU A 226 -5.73 -25.31 3.51
CA GLU A 226 -7.02 -25.53 4.19
C GLU A 226 -7.73 -24.23 4.57
N HIS A 227 -7.12 -23.05 4.31
CA HIS A 227 -7.60 -21.74 4.76
C HIS A 227 -7.93 -21.68 6.26
N LYS A 228 -7.13 -22.34 7.09
CA LYS A 228 -7.26 -22.37 8.57
C LYS A 228 -6.22 -21.51 9.28
N LYS A 229 -5.08 -21.26 8.65
CA LYS A 229 -4.01 -20.42 9.19
C LYS A 229 -3.38 -19.56 8.11
N LEU A 230 -2.84 -18.41 8.52
CA LEU A 230 -1.92 -17.63 7.70
C LEU A 230 -0.48 -18.02 8.00
N LEU A 231 0.31 -18.18 6.95
CA LEU A 231 1.74 -18.47 6.97
C LEU A 231 2.49 -17.24 6.46
N CYS A 232 3.54 -16.82 7.15
CA CYS A 232 4.40 -15.75 6.64
C CYS A 232 5.23 -16.30 5.47
N GLN A 233 4.88 -15.95 4.24
CA GLN A 233 5.64 -16.37 3.06
C GLN A 233 6.93 -15.56 2.93
N THR A 234 6.90 -14.29 3.30
CA THR A 234 8.06 -13.40 3.21
C THR A 234 7.96 -12.31 4.27
N ALA A 235 9.02 -12.13 5.07
CA ALA A 235 9.16 -11.03 6.03
C ALA A 235 10.45 -10.26 5.74
N TYR A 236 10.36 -8.95 5.48
CA TYR A 236 11.54 -8.13 5.21
C TYR A 236 11.80 -7.06 6.29
N GLY A 237 13.03 -6.90 6.77
CA GLY A 237 13.46 -5.75 7.58
C GLY A 237 14.87 -5.26 7.21
N LYS A 238 15.16 -3.99 7.54
CA LYS A 238 16.44 -3.30 7.22
C LYS A 238 17.71 -4.10 7.58
N GLU A 239 17.64 -4.92 8.62
CA GLU A 239 18.69 -5.85 9.02
C GLU A 239 18.16 -7.27 8.87
N ASN A 240 18.83 -8.07 8.03
CA ASN A 240 18.51 -9.48 7.82
C ASN A 240 19.04 -10.32 9.01
N ASN A 241 18.66 -9.94 10.24
CA ASN A 241 19.14 -10.52 11.51
C ASN A 241 18.46 -11.87 11.80
N ALA A 242 18.48 -12.81 10.86
CA ALA A 242 17.80 -14.11 11.02
C ALA A 242 16.31 -13.99 11.43
N LEU A 243 15.65 -12.86 11.12
CA LEU A 243 14.23 -12.64 11.43
C LEU A 243 13.31 -13.41 10.47
N ALA A 244 13.78 -13.72 9.25
CA ALA A 244 13.04 -14.56 8.32
C ALA A 244 12.70 -15.93 8.94
N SER A 245 13.66 -16.57 9.63
CA SER A 245 13.43 -17.85 10.32
C SER A 245 12.51 -17.74 11.54
N ILE A 246 12.39 -16.57 12.17
CA ILE A 246 11.44 -16.32 13.27
C ILE A 246 9.99 -16.28 12.76
N PHE A 247 9.76 -15.85 11.52
CA PHE A 247 8.41 -15.79 10.93
C PHE A 247 8.03 -17.01 10.10
N GLU A 248 9.00 -17.75 9.55
CA GLU A 248 8.76 -19.00 8.80
C GLU A 248 7.99 -20.06 9.60
N SER A 249 8.13 -20.07 10.93
CA SER A 249 7.41 -21.00 11.82
C SER A 249 6.13 -20.42 12.45
N LYS A 250 5.88 -19.11 12.27
CA LYS A 250 4.75 -18.44 12.93
C LYS A 250 3.50 -18.55 12.06
N THR A 251 2.46 -19.13 12.64
CA THR A 251 1.12 -19.17 12.04
C THR A 251 0.20 -18.20 12.74
N ILE A 252 -0.72 -17.56 12.02
CA ILE A 252 -1.74 -16.68 12.60
C ILE A 252 -3.12 -17.27 12.32
N ALA A 253 -3.93 -17.47 13.37
CA ALA A 253 -5.30 -17.92 13.25
C ALA A 253 -6.24 -16.78 12.81
N LYS A 254 -7.38 -17.14 12.22
CA LYS A 254 -8.43 -16.18 11.87
C LYS A 254 -8.92 -15.46 13.14
N GLY A 255 -8.93 -14.12 13.11
CA GLY A 255 -9.26 -13.26 14.25
C GLY A 255 -8.11 -12.96 15.22
N GLU A 256 -6.95 -13.62 15.08
CA GLU A 256 -5.81 -13.44 15.99
C GLU A 256 -5.01 -12.17 15.66
N GLY A 257 -4.94 -11.23 16.60
CA GLY A 257 -4.19 -9.98 16.44
C GLY A 257 -4.66 -9.14 15.23
N SER A 258 -3.84 -8.19 14.79
CA SER A 258 -4.22 -7.31 13.66
C SER A 258 -4.32 -8.06 12.33
N VAL A 259 -3.38 -8.97 12.06
CA VAL A 259 -3.33 -9.73 10.79
C VAL A 259 -4.51 -10.71 10.70
N GLY A 260 -4.79 -11.46 11.76
CA GLY A 260 -5.92 -12.38 11.80
C GLY A 260 -7.26 -11.65 11.81
N ARG A 261 -7.38 -10.46 12.41
CA ARG A 261 -8.57 -9.62 12.30
C ARG A 261 -8.81 -9.11 10.88
N ALA A 262 -7.76 -8.68 10.17
CA ALA A 262 -7.87 -8.28 8.77
C ALA A 262 -8.38 -9.45 7.92
N TRP A 263 -7.89 -10.66 8.21
CA TRP A 263 -8.41 -11.88 7.58
C TRP A 263 -9.87 -12.19 7.96
N LEU A 264 -10.25 -12.06 9.23
CA LEU A 264 -11.61 -12.34 9.69
C LEU A 264 -12.65 -11.43 9.03
N THR A 265 -12.31 -10.14 8.90
CA THR A 265 -13.27 -9.10 8.55
C THR A 265 -13.21 -8.67 7.07
N GLY A 266 -12.08 -8.91 6.40
CA GLY A 266 -11.82 -8.34 5.07
C GLY A 266 -11.60 -6.81 5.10
N VAL A 267 -11.53 -6.21 6.28
CA VAL A 267 -11.27 -4.78 6.48
C VAL A 267 -9.82 -4.59 6.93
N PRO A 268 -9.09 -3.59 6.41
CA PRO A 268 -7.77 -3.23 6.91
C PRO A 268 -7.75 -2.97 8.42
N VAL A 269 -6.64 -3.27 9.07
CA VAL A 269 -6.49 -3.09 10.51
C VAL A 269 -5.19 -2.36 10.81
N ILE A 270 -5.29 -1.27 11.56
CA ILE A 270 -4.13 -0.67 12.23
C ILE A 270 -4.00 -1.28 13.63
N GLY A 271 -2.77 -1.54 14.06
CA GLY A 271 -2.49 -1.98 15.42
C GLY A 271 -1.05 -1.75 15.83
N LYS A 272 -0.72 -2.16 17.06
CA LYS A 272 0.64 -2.09 17.57
C LYS A 272 1.47 -3.24 17.04
N SER A 273 2.71 -2.97 16.66
CA SER A 273 3.66 -4.03 16.35
C SER A 273 4.16 -4.67 17.64
N ASN A 274 3.77 -5.91 17.90
CA ASN A 274 4.28 -6.70 19.03
C ASN A 274 5.48 -7.57 18.61
N ILE A 275 6.20 -7.17 17.55
CA ILE A 275 7.21 -8.05 16.93
C ILE A 275 8.34 -8.45 17.88
N ASN A 276 8.55 -7.79 19.01
CA ASN A 276 9.37 -8.33 20.10
C ASN A 276 8.84 -7.85 21.45
N GLY A 277 8.15 -8.72 22.20
CA GLY A 277 7.75 -8.45 23.58
C GLY A 277 8.91 -8.40 24.59
N ALA A 278 10.18 -8.54 24.16
CA ALA A 278 11.32 -8.66 25.08
C ALA A 278 12.66 -8.09 24.60
N THR A 279 12.77 -7.53 23.39
CA THR A 279 14.04 -6.96 22.90
C THR A 279 13.77 -5.67 22.15
N SER A 280 14.53 -4.62 22.48
CA SER A 280 14.47 -3.32 21.81
C SER A 280 14.68 -3.51 20.32
N ASP A 281 13.63 -3.37 19.52
CA ASP A 281 13.71 -3.40 18.07
C ASP A 281 14.63 -2.25 17.59
N PRO A 282 15.76 -2.52 16.92
CA PRO A 282 16.66 -1.48 16.42
C PRO A 282 15.96 -0.55 15.40
N ALA A 283 14.86 -0.98 14.79
CA ALA A 283 14.06 -0.16 13.88
C ALA A 283 13.01 0.72 14.59
N ALA A 284 12.76 0.52 15.89
CA ALA A 284 11.71 1.19 16.66
C ALA A 284 10.34 1.14 15.95
N ILE A 285 9.94 -0.03 15.45
CA ILE A 285 8.63 -0.22 14.83
C ILE A 285 7.56 -0.11 15.93
N SER A 286 6.61 0.79 15.75
CA SER A 286 5.55 1.06 16.73
C SER A 286 4.17 0.68 16.21
N SER A 287 3.98 0.75 14.90
CA SER A 287 2.67 0.65 14.26
C SER A 287 2.70 -0.33 13.09
N LEU A 288 1.59 -1.03 12.90
CA LEU A 288 1.39 -2.00 11.83
C LEU A 288 0.07 -1.69 11.14
N LEU A 289 0.09 -1.62 9.81
CA LEU A 289 -1.08 -1.67 8.94
C LEU A 289 -1.16 -3.08 8.35
N ALA A 290 -2.25 -3.79 8.58
CA ALA A 290 -2.57 -5.05 7.91
C ALA A 290 -3.63 -4.79 6.82
N VAL A 291 -3.30 -5.13 5.58
CA VAL A 291 -4.13 -4.93 4.38
C VAL A 291 -4.56 -6.30 3.85
N PRO A 292 -5.84 -6.67 3.92
CA PRO A 292 -6.32 -7.89 3.29
C PRO A 292 -6.34 -7.70 1.77
N VAL A 293 -5.89 -8.74 1.06
CA VAL A 293 -6.01 -8.86 -0.39
C VAL A 293 -7.04 -9.93 -0.65
N ILE A 294 -8.09 -9.55 -1.38
CA ILE A 294 -9.29 -10.35 -1.57
C ILE A 294 -9.51 -10.51 -3.06
N ASP A 295 -9.64 -11.75 -3.52
CA ASP A 295 -10.08 -12.07 -4.87
C ASP A 295 -11.35 -12.91 -4.81
N LYS A 296 -12.36 -12.55 -5.62
CA LYS A 296 -13.66 -13.23 -5.71
C LYS A 296 -14.29 -13.57 -4.34
N GLY A 297 -14.12 -12.68 -3.36
CA GLY A 297 -14.65 -12.84 -2.00
C GLY A 297 -13.84 -13.76 -1.08
N ALA A 298 -12.72 -14.32 -1.53
CA ALA A 298 -11.77 -15.08 -0.73
C ALA A 298 -10.53 -14.25 -0.41
N LEU A 299 -10.05 -14.32 0.83
CA LEU A 299 -8.75 -13.74 1.18
C LEU A 299 -7.64 -14.58 0.50
N THR A 300 -6.80 -13.92 -0.31
CA THR A 300 -5.61 -14.53 -0.94
C THR A 300 -4.33 -14.19 -0.21
N ALA A 301 -4.26 -13.04 0.46
CA ALA A 301 -3.12 -12.64 1.28
C ALA A 301 -3.50 -11.59 2.33
N VAL A 302 -2.65 -11.39 3.32
CA VAL A 302 -2.58 -10.16 4.12
C VAL A 302 -1.20 -9.55 3.95
N VAL A 303 -1.14 -8.32 3.45
CA VAL A 303 0.09 -7.53 3.37
C VAL A 303 0.21 -6.67 4.63
N THR A 304 1.37 -6.66 5.27
CA THR A 304 1.59 -5.80 6.43
C THR A 304 2.67 -4.76 6.15
N PHE A 305 2.37 -3.49 6.45
CA PHE A 305 3.35 -2.40 6.48
C PHE A 305 3.66 -2.05 7.94
N LEU A 306 4.95 -1.99 8.28
CA LEU A 306 5.42 -1.71 9.64
C LEU A 306 6.22 -0.41 9.68
N PHE A 307 5.76 0.52 10.52
CA PHE A 307 6.23 1.90 10.61
C PHE A 307 6.90 2.21 11.97
#